data_AF-A0A7T5UQQ8-F1
#
_entry.id   AF-A0A7T5UQQ8-F1
#
_cell.length_a   1.000
_cell.length_b   1.000
_cell.length_c   1.000
_cell.angle_alpha   90.00
_cell.angle_beta   90.00
_cell.angle_gamma   90.00
#
_symmetry.space_group_name_H-M   'P 1'
#
loop_
_entity.id
_entity.type
_entity.pdbx_description
1 polymer ?
#
loop_
_entity_poly.entity_id
_entity_poly.type
_entity_poly.pdbx_seq_one_letter_code
_entity_poly.pdbx_strand_id
1 'polypeptide(L)'
;MTKYEITFLLEKEEQTQSINEIITSLKGTFIDEKKWGQRQLAYPIKKNNSAFYFTWVFEMDRKSLLELKKKLNFNENLIRYLLLVI
;
A
#
# COMPACT_ATOMS: atom_id res chain seq x y z
N MET A 1 -10.10 9.73 -14.25
CA MET A 1 -9.37 8.88 -13.29
C MET A 1 -9.07 9.72 -12.07
N THR A 2 -9.23 9.17 -10.88
CA THR A 2 -8.98 9.90 -9.62
C THR A 2 -7.62 9.53 -9.09
N LYS A 3 -6.91 10.51 -8.52
CA LYS A 3 -5.60 10.30 -7.90
C LYS A 3 -5.80 9.74 -6.50
N TYR A 4 -4.97 8.77 -6.18
CA TYR A 4 -4.92 8.14 -4.86
C TYR A 4 -3.50 8.15 -4.36
N GLU A 5 -3.37 8.37 -3.06
CA GLU A 5 -2.13 8.13 -2.33
C GLU A 5 -2.36 6.97 -1.37
N ILE A 6 -1.48 5.99 -1.43
CA ILE A 6 -1.45 4.90 -0.46
C ILE A 6 -0.14 4.93 0.30
N THR A 7 -0.23 5.01 1.62
CA THR A 7 0.89 4.75 2.52
C THR A 7 0.66 3.41 3.19
N PHE A 8 1.60 2.47 3.06
CA PHE A 8 1.47 1.14 3.62
C PHE A 8 2.73 0.69 4.36
N LEU A 9 2.51 -0.24 5.29
CA LEU A 9 3.52 -0.80 6.18
C LEU A 9 3.66 -2.29 5.89
N LEU A 10 4.89 -2.71 5.60
CA LEU A 10 5.25 -4.12 5.35
C LEU A 10 6.26 -4.61 6.38
N GLU A 11 6.25 -5.93 6.62
CA GLU A 11 7.27 -6.57 7.44
C GLU A 11 8.60 -6.70 6.69
N LYS A 12 8.55 -7.04 5.39
CA LYS A 12 9.71 -7.14 4.51
C LYS A 12 9.54 -6.28 3.27
N GLU A 13 10.62 -5.64 2.84
CA GLU A 13 10.62 -4.81 1.63
C GLU A 13 10.28 -5.59 0.36
N GLU A 14 10.70 -6.85 0.25
CA GLU A 14 10.47 -7.72 -0.91
C GLU A 14 8.98 -7.92 -1.24
N GLN A 15 8.10 -7.75 -0.25
CA GLN A 15 6.66 -7.98 -0.38
C GLN A 15 5.94 -6.85 -1.13
N THR A 16 6.64 -5.76 -1.48
CA THR A 16 6.13 -4.65 -2.30
C THR A 16 5.61 -5.12 -3.66
N GLN A 17 6.23 -6.13 -4.27
CA GLN A 17 5.80 -6.68 -5.56
C GLN A 17 4.33 -7.11 -5.57
N SER A 18 3.86 -7.75 -4.48
CA SER A 18 2.47 -8.19 -4.35
C SER A 18 1.46 -7.02 -4.43
N ILE A 19 1.82 -5.86 -3.89
CA ILE A 19 0.94 -4.67 -3.92
C ILE A 19 0.97 -4.05 -5.32
N ASN A 20 2.14 -4.03 -5.96
CA ASN A 20 2.28 -3.54 -7.33
C ASN A 20 1.41 -4.34 -8.31
N GLU A 21 1.44 -5.68 -8.20
CA GLU A 21 0.59 -6.57 -8.98
C GLU A 21 -0.89 -6.31 -8.77
N ILE A 22 -1.33 -6.08 -7.52
CA ILE A 22 -2.73 -5.75 -7.22
C ILE A 22 -3.14 -4.46 -7.94
N ILE A 23 -2.35 -3.39 -7.85
CA ILE A 23 -2.66 -2.10 -8.47
C ILE A 23 -2.69 -2.22 -10.00
N THR A 24 -1.70 -2.91 -10.58
CA THR A 24 -1.61 -3.16 -12.03
C THR A 24 -2.78 -4.01 -12.53
N SER A 25 -3.21 -5.03 -11.77
CA SER A 25 -4.36 -5.87 -12.12
C SER A 25 -5.68 -5.09 -12.22
N LEU A 26 -5.78 -3.97 -11.50
CA LEU A 26 -6.94 -3.10 -11.48
C LEU A 26 -6.83 -1.92 -12.45
N LYS A 27 -5.86 -1.98 -13.38
CA LYS A 27 -5.55 -0.94 -14.36
C LYS A 27 -5.19 0.40 -13.71
N GLY A 28 -4.54 0.36 -12.55
CA GLY A 28 -3.96 1.55 -11.93
C GLY A 28 -2.73 2.04 -12.68
N THR A 29 -2.58 3.34 -12.85
CA THR A 29 -1.41 3.99 -13.45
C THR A 29 -0.55 4.58 -12.35
N PHE A 30 0.67 4.05 -12.18
CA PHE A 30 1.63 4.60 -11.22
C PHE A 30 2.13 5.97 -11.65
N ILE A 31 2.17 6.92 -10.71
CA ILE A 31 2.68 8.28 -10.92
C ILE A 31 3.98 8.47 -10.18
N ASP A 32 4.02 8.11 -8.89
CA ASP A 32 5.17 8.33 -8.04
C ASP A 32 5.31 7.23 -6.98
N GLU A 33 6.55 6.95 -6.60
CA GLU A 33 6.90 6.01 -5.56
C GLU A 33 7.94 6.63 -4.63
N LYS A 34 7.60 6.65 -3.33
CA LYS A 34 8.49 7.12 -2.28
C LYS A 34 8.71 6.01 -1.25
N LYS A 35 9.94 5.49 -1.22
CA LYS A 35 10.42 4.57 -0.20
C LYS A 35 10.97 5.33 1.01
N TRP A 36 10.41 5.09 2.19
CA TRP A 36 10.85 5.70 3.45
C TRP A 36 11.78 4.79 4.26
N GLY A 37 11.86 3.51 3.90
CA GLY A 37 12.70 2.51 4.56
C GLY A 37 12.09 1.97 5.86
N GLN A 38 12.91 1.23 6.62
CA GLN A 38 12.50 0.64 7.89
C GLN A 38 12.47 1.70 8.99
N ARG A 39 11.39 1.73 9.77
CA ARG A 39 11.25 2.60 10.95
C ARG A 39 10.65 1.83 12.12
N GLN A 40 11.02 2.21 13.33
CA GLN A 40 10.36 1.71 14.53
C GLN A 40 8.95 2.29 14.65
N LEU A 41 8.00 1.43 15.02
CA LEU A 41 6.63 1.82 15.29
C LEU A 41 6.55 2.42 16.69
N ALA A 42 5.71 3.44 16.88
CA ALA A 42 5.48 4.04 18.20
C ALA A 42 4.88 3.05 19.21
N TYR A 43 4.18 2.03 18.70
CA TYR A 43 3.64 0.91 19.47
C TYR A 43 3.58 -0.34 18.58
N PRO A 44 3.63 -1.55 19.15
CA PRO A 44 3.60 -2.78 18.35
C PRO A 44 2.27 -2.97 17.65
N ILE A 45 2.32 -3.31 16.35
CA ILE A 45 1.16 -3.63 15.53
C ILE A 45 1.34 -5.05 15.01
N LYS A 46 0.35 -5.94 15.21
CA LYS A 46 0.45 -7.36 14.83
C LYS A 46 1.73 -8.08 15.34
N LYS A 47 2.27 -7.66 16.49
CA LYS A 47 3.55 -8.12 17.10
C LYS A 47 4.82 -7.64 16.39
N ASN A 48 4.73 -6.75 15.40
CA ASN A 48 5.87 -6.10 14.79
C ASN A 48 6.20 -4.80 15.56
N ASN A 49 7.47 -4.57 15.87
CA ASN A 49 7.97 -3.33 16.49
C ASN A 49 8.57 -2.35 15.47
N SER A 50 8.79 -2.81 14.24
CA SER A 50 9.29 -2.02 13.12
C SER A 50 8.61 -2.46 11.83
N ALA A 51 8.51 -1.56 10.86
CA ALA A 51 7.99 -1.85 9.54
C ALA A 51 8.71 -1.03 8.47
N PHE A 52 8.65 -1.50 7.23
CA PHE A 52 9.06 -0.74 6.06
C PHE A 52 7.91 0.13 5.57
N TYR A 53 8.19 1.42 5.38
CA TYR A 53 7.22 2.41 4.94
C TYR A 53 7.39 2.72 3.45
N PHE A 54 6.27 2.69 2.74
CA PHE A 54 6.18 3.08 1.34
C PHE A 54 4.97 4.00 1.15
N THR A 55 5.14 5.00 0.31
CA THR A 55 4.07 5.88 -0.13
C THR A 55 4.05 5.86 -1.66
N TRP A 56 2.95 5.42 -2.24
CA TRP A 56 2.76 5.37 -3.69
C TRP A 56 1.61 6.27 -4.10
N VAL A 57 1.79 6.99 -5.20
CA VAL A 57 0.76 7.81 -5.84
C VAL A 57 0.42 7.16 -7.17
N PHE A 58 -0.88 6.93 -7.38
CA PHE A 58 -1.37 6.30 -8.60
C PHE A 58 -2.77 6.83 -8.98
N GLU A 59 -3.10 6.70 -10.24
CA GLU A 59 -4.44 6.98 -10.78
C GLU A 59 -5.20 5.70 -11.01
N MET A 60 -6.48 5.68 -10.66
CA MET A 60 -7.34 4.52 -10.91
C MET A 60 -8.79 4.96 -11.11
N ASP A 61 -9.60 4.09 -11.73
CA ASP A 61 -11.05 4.29 -11.76
C ASP A 61 -11.68 4.05 -10.38
N ARG A 62 -12.66 4.88 -10.04
CA ARG A 62 -13.33 4.83 -8.73
C ARG A 62 -14.08 3.51 -8.50
N LYS A 63 -14.53 2.85 -9.57
CA LYS A 63 -15.20 1.54 -9.51
C LYS A 63 -14.28 0.45 -8.96
N SER A 64 -13.00 0.50 -9.29
CA SER A 64 -11.99 -0.47 -8.85
C SER A 64 -11.53 -0.29 -7.40
N LEU A 65 -11.89 0.84 -6.75
CA LEU A 65 -11.45 1.17 -5.39
C LEU A 65 -11.91 0.14 -4.35
N LEU A 66 -13.15 -0.34 -4.47
CA LEU A 66 -13.69 -1.31 -3.52
C LEU A 66 -12.96 -2.66 -3.64
N GLU A 67 -12.63 -3.07 -4.86
CA GLU A 67 -11.88 -4.30 -5.11
C GLU A 67 -10.43 -4.17 -4.64
N LEU A 68 -9.78 -3.03 -4.87
CA LEU A 68 -8.45 -2.72 -4.34
C LEU A 68 -8.42 -2.90 -2.81
N LYS A 69 -9.35 -2.26 -2.10
CA LYS A 69 -9.42 -2.38 -0.63
C LYS A 69 -9.61 -3.82 -0.17
N LYS A 70 -10.44 -4.60 -0.87
CA LYS A 70 -10.60 -6.04 -0.57
C LYS A 70 -9.28 -6.78 -0.74
N LYS A 71 -8.62 -6.66 -1.90
CA LYS A 71 -7.34 -7.34 -2.18
C LYS A 71 -6.24 -6.95 -1.17
N LEU A 72 -6.15 -5.66 -0.81
CA LEU A 72 -5.21 -5.18 0.20
C LEU A 72 -5.51 -5.76 1.60
N ASN A 73 -6.79 -5.88 1.98
CA ASN A 73 -7.18 -6.46 3.27
C ASN A 73 -6.88 -7.97 3.36
N PHE A 74 -6.92 -8.70 2.24
CA PHE A 74 -6.56 -10.11 2.18
C PHE A 74 -5.04 -10.34 2.19
N ASN A 75 -4.22 -9.31 1.95
CA ASN A 75 -2.78 -9.45 1.95
C ASN A 75 -2.25 -9.50 3.40
N GLU A 76 -1.90 -10.69 3.87
CA GLU A 76 -1.42 -10.91 5.24
C GLU A 76 -0.09 -10.19 5.54
N ASN A 77 0.73 -9.99 4.51
CA ASN A 77 2.02 -9.30 4.60
C ASN A 77 1.86 -7.80 4.89
N LEU A 78 0.66 -7.27 4.63
CA LEU A 78 0.34 -5.88 4.87
C LEU A 78 -0.04 -5.70 6.34
N ILE A 79 0.84 -5.00 7.07
CA ILE A 79 0.63 -4.72 8.49
C ILE A 79 -0.52 -3.74 8.65
N ARG A 80 -0.43 -2.61 7.94
CA ARG A 80 -1.45 -1.56 7.89
C ARG A 80 -1.28 -0.70 6.64
N TYR A 81 -2.35 -0.10 6.16
CA TYR A 81 -2.31 0.92 5.11
C TYR A 81 -3.23 2.09 5.43
N LEU A 82 -2.96 3.22 4.81
CA LEU A 82 -3.79 4.39 4.73
C LEU A 82 -3.94 4.73 3.25
N LEU A 83 -5.18 4.89 2.80
CA LEU A 83 -5.50 5.29 1.43
C LEU A 83 -6.27 6.60 1.45
N LEU A 84 -5.74 7.60 0.75
CA LEU A 84 -6.28 8.94 0.63
C LEU A 84 -6.62 9.24 -0.83
N VAL A 85 -7.62 10.11 -1.02
CA VAL A 85 -7.98 10.66 -2.33
C VAL A 85 -7.32 12.02 -2.45
N ILE A 86 -6.65 12.28 -3.58
CA ILE A 86 -6.03 13.57 -3.91
C ILE A 86 -6.82 14.23 -5.03
#